data_AF-A0A6P1ZMD9-F1
#
_entry.id   AF-A0A6P1ZMD9-F1
#
_cell.length_a   1.000
_cell.length_b   1.000
_cell.length_c   1.000
_cell.angle_alpha   90.00
_cell.angle_beta   90.00
_cell.angle_gamma   90.00
#
_symmetry.space_group_name_H-M   'P 1'
#
loop_
_entity.id
_entity.type
_entity.pdbx_description
1 polymer ?
#
loop_
_entity_poly.entity_id
_entity_poly.type
_entity_poly.pdbx_seq_one_letter_code
_entity_poly.pdbx_strand_id
1 'polypeptide(L)'
;MMEAGPVADTIQIRRDTAGNWSVVDPVLASGEIGHETDTRKSKIGDGVTPWNQLSYWVNPSGSGDGLGDMLASIYDIDSDGVVDAAETVPRARRPTTSTSTGAKRARSRCLDRTMWTGWPSPRA
;
A
#
# COMPACT_ATOMS: atom_id res chain seq x y z
N MET A 1 -49.49 35.13 -2.27
CA MET A 1 -48.01 35.16 -2.32
C MET A 1 -47.57 33.71 -2.39
N MET A 2 -47.08 33.23 -3.54
CA MET A 2 -46.48 31.91 -3.63
C MET A 2 -44.99 32.09 -3.35
N GLU A 3 -44.55 31.63 -2.18
CA GLU A 3 -43.14 31.59 -1.82
C GLU A 3 -42.42 30.62 -2.77
N ALA A 4 -41.54 31.15 -3.61
CA ALA A 4 -40.64 30.34 -4.40
C ALA A 4 -39.69 29.62 -3.42
N GLY A 5 -39.88 28.30 -3.26
CA GLY A 5 -38.95 27.47 -2.50
C GLY A 5 -37.54 27.60 -3.10
N PRO A 6 -36.48 27.51 -2.27
CA PRO A 6 -35.12 27.72 -2.71
C PRO A 6 -34.80 26.80 -3.90
N VAL A 7 -34.52 27.41 -5.06
CA VAL A 7 -33.86 26.73 -6.17
C VAL A 7 -32.46 26.35 -5.68
N ALA A 8 -32.07 25.09 -5.87
CA ALA A 8 -30.77 24.63 -5.44
C ALA A 8 -29.68 25.41 -6.22
N ASP A 9 -28.95 26.30 -5.52
CA ASP A 9 -27.78 27.00 -6.06
C ASP A 9 -26.56 26.07 -6.27
N THR A 10 -26.72 24.77 -5.98
CA THR A 10 -25.66 23.77 -6.00
C THR A 10 -25.72 22.93 -7.26
N ILE A 11 -24.65 22.96 -8.06
CA ILE A 11 -24.46 22.04 -9.19
C ILE A 11 -24.34 20.61 -8.64
N GLN A 12 -25.17 19.71 -9.16
CA GLN A 12 -25.12 18.28 -8.83
C GLN A 12 -24.72 17.49 -10.08
N ILE A 13 -23.72 16.63 -9.94
CA ILE A 13 -23.36 15.64 -10.96
C ILE A 13 -24.25 14.39 -10.81
N ARG A 14 -24.24 13.50 -11.80
CA ARG A 14 -24.94 12.22 -11.69
C ARG A 14 -24.22 11.33 -10.68
N ARG A 15 -24.95 10.82 -9.67
CA ARG A 15 -24.39 10.08 -8.52
C ARG A 15 -25.26 8.88 -8.19
N ASP A 16 -24.64 7.76 -7.84
CA ASP A 16 -25.32 6.56 -7.37
C ASP A 16 -24.35 5.63 -6.64
N THR A 17 -24.83 4.53 -6.09
CA THR A 17 -24.00 3.43 -5.56
C THR A 17 -23.30 2.67 -6.69
N ALA A 18 -22.12 2.13 -6.43
CA ALA A 18 -21.38 1.32 -7.41
C ALA A 18 -22.23 0.14 -7.91
N GLY A 19 -23.03 -0.48 -7.04
CA GLY A 19 -23.95 -1.54 -7.41
C GLY A 19 -25.00 -1.11 -8.43
N ASN A 20 -25.64 0.04 -8.22
CA ASN A 20 -26.65 0.53 -9.15
C ASN A 20 -26.03 1.00 -10.47
N TRP A 21 -24.86 1.64 -10.43
CA TRP A 21 -24.11 1.99 -11.63
C TRP A 21 -23.78 0.78 -12.49
N SER A 22 -23.34 -0.33 -11.88
CA SER A 22 -23.02 -1.55 -12.61
C SER A 22 -24.22 -2.27 -13.19
N VAL A 23 -25.40 -2.14 -12.56
CA VAL A 23 -26.66 -2.75 -13.05
C VAL A 23 -27.28 -1.93 -14.18
N VAL A 24 -27.34 -0.61 -14.03
CA VAL A 24 -27.92 0.29 -15.05
C VAL A 24 -26.99 0.39 -16.27
N ASP A 25 -25.68 0.30 -16.05
CA ASP A 25 -24.62 0.36 -17.05
C ASP A 25 -24.81 1.42 -18.15
N PRO A 26 -25.07 2.70 -17.77
CA PRO A 26 -25.39 3.73 -18.75
C PRO A 26 -24.15 4.16 -19.54
N VAL A 27 -24.36 4.58 -20.79
CA VAL A 27 -23.36 5.36 -21.55
C VAL A 27 -23.48 6.82 -21.11
N LEU A 28 -22.40 7.34 -20.50
CA LEU A 28 -22.29 8.75 -20.10
C LEU A 28 -21.88 9.59 -21.31
N ALA A 29 -22.42 10.81 -21.42
CA ALA A 29 -22.03 11.73 -22.48
C ALA A 29 -20.54 12.09 -22.39
N SER A 30 -19.95 12.55 -23.49
CA SER A 30 -18.53 12.95 -23.51
C SER A 30 -18.27 14.07 -22.50
N GLY A 31 -17.36 13.83 -21.55
CA GLY A 31 -17.03 14.76 -20.46
C GLY A 31 -18.01 14.74 -19.28
N GLU A 32 -19.06 13.91 -19.30
CA GLU A 32 -19.99 13.77 -18.18
C GLU A 32 -19.33 12.98 -17.04
N ILE A 33 -19.37 13.53 -15.83
CA ILE A 33 -18.82 12.88 -14.63
C ILE A 33 -19.90 12.03 -13.97
N GLY A 34 -19.62 10.75 -13.78
CA GLY A 34 -20.39 9.87 -12.90
C GLY A 34 -19.65 9.60 -11.60
N HIS A 35 -20.37 9.63 -10.48
CA HIS A 35 -19.80 9.47 -9.14
C HIS A 35 -20.44 8.30 -8.37
N GLU A 36 -19.60 7.46 -7.78
CA GLU A 36 -19.98 6.37 -6.88
C GLU A 36 -20.01 6.88 -5.44
N THR A 37 -21.21 6.97 -4.85
CA THR A 37 -21.40 7.57 -3.51
C THR A 37 -20.87 6.70 -2.36
N ASP A 38 -20.76 5.39 -2.58
CA ASP A 38 -20.33 4.39 -1.60
C ASP A 38 -18.81 4.13 -1.64
N THR A 39 -18.22 4.06 -2.83
CA THR A 39 -16.78 3.81 -3.01
C THR A 39 -15.96 5.11 -3.10
N ARG A 40 -16.63 6.26 -3.27
CA ARG A 40 -16.03 7.58 -3.53
C ARG A 40 -15.20 7.64 -4.81
N LYS A 41 -15.47 6.74 -5.76
CA LYS A 41 -14.79 6.72 -7.06
C LYS A 41 -15.60 7.49 -8.09
N SER A 42 -14.94 7.96 -9.13
CA SER A 42 -15.59 8.67 -10.23
C SER A 42 -15.02 8.22 -11.57
N LYS A 43 -15.86 8.21 -12.60
CA LYS A 43 -15.47 7.96 -14.00
C LYS A 43 -15.99 9.10 -14.87
N ILE A 44 -15.37 9.28 -16.03
CA ILE A 44 -15.78 10.28 -17.01
C ILE A 44 -16.22 9.57 -18.28
N GLY A 45 -17.40 9.95 -18.79
CA GLY A 45 -17.92 9.46 -20.05
C GLY A 45 -17.15 9.95 -21.27
N ASP A 46 -17.08 9.10 -22.28
CA ASP A 46 -16.58 9.44 -23.62
C ASP A 46 -17.72 9.57 -24.65
N GLY A 47 -18.98 9.29 -24.25
CA GLY A 47 -20.15 9.32 -25.12
C GLY A 47 -20.46 8.00 -25.82
N VAL A 48 -19.66 6.94 -25.62
CA VAL A 48 -19.80 5.68 -26.38
C VAL A 48 -19.63 4.46 -25.48
N THR A 49 -18.70 4.50 -24.53
CA THR A 49 -18.34 3.39 -23.65
C THR A 49 -19.31 3.30 -22.47
N PRO A 50 -19.87 2.12 -22.18
CA PRO A 50 -20.73 1.91 -21.02
C PRO A 50 -19.95 1.99 -19.70
N TRP A 51 -20.64 2.37 -18.61
CA TRP A 51 -20.03 2.60 -17.28
C TRP A 51 -19.07 1.50 -16.82
N ASN A 52 -19.45 0.24 -17.00
CA ASN A 52 -18.68 -0.92 -16.57
C ASN A 52 -17.32 -1.04 -17.28
N GLN A 53 -17.20 -0.48 -18.49
CA GLN A 53 -15.96 -0.49 -19.29
C GLN A 53 -15.15 0.80 -19.16
N LEU A 54 -15.73 1.87 -18.60
CA LEU A 54 -15.00 3.11 -18.34
C LEU A 54 -13.95 2.90 -17.24
N SER A 55 -12.78 3.50 -17.45
CA SER A 55 -11.72 3.58 -16.45
C SER A 55 -12.07 4.60 -15.36
N TYR A 56 -11.61 4.34 -14.14
CA TYR A 56 -11.69 5.34 -13.06
C TYR A 56 -10.77 6.51 -13.34
N TRP A 57 -11.26 7.73 -13.05
CA TRP A 57 -10.50 8.97 -13.24
C TRP A 57 -9.26 9.02 -12.33
N VAL A 58 -9.38 8.49 -11.12
CA VAL A 58 -8.26 8.28 -10.21
C VAL A 58 -8.05 6.78 -10.07
N ASN A 59 -7.01 6.26 -10.72
CA ASN A 59 -6.49 4.94 -10.40
C ASN A 59 -5.66 5.06 -9.12
N PRO A 60 -5.94 4.27 -8.06
CA PRO A 60 -5.16 4.31 -6.82
C PRO A 60 -3.70 3.83 -6.97
N SER A 61 -3.22 3.50 -8.18
CA SER A 61 -1.80 3.22 -8.45
C SER A 61 -0.91 4.47 -8.42
N GLY A 62 -1.26 5.47 -7.60
CA GLY A 62 -0.54 6.73 -7.46
C GLY A 62 -0.99 7.48 -6.22
N SER A 63 -0.65 6.92 -5.06
CA SER A 63 -0.47 7.61 -3.77
C SER A 63 -1.52 8.67 -3.37
N GLY A 64 -2.66 8.21 -2.87
CA GLY A 64 -3.56 9.03 -2.03
C GLY A 64 -3.24 8.93 -0.53
N ASP A 65 -2.41 7.97 -0.16
CA ASP A 65 -1.92 7.74 1.19
C ASP A 65 -0.43 8.10 1.14
N GLY A 66 0.04 9.01 2.00
CA GLY A 66 1.38 9.59 1.94
C GLY A 66 2.53 8.58 2.14
N LEU A 67 2.74 7.70 1.17
CA LEU A 67 3.90 6.85 1.01
C LEU A 67 4.61 7.39 -0.23
N GLY A 68 5.84 7.85 0.00
CA GLY A 68 6.65 8.56 -0.97
C GLY A 68 6.85 7.81 -2.29
N ASP A 69 7.56 8.47 -3.20
CA ASP A 69 7.99 8.08 -4.55
C ASP A 69 8.68 6.69 -4.72
N MET A 70 8.52 5.79 -3.77
CA MET A 70 9.01 4.40 -3.77
C MET A 70 8.08 3.44 -4.53
N LEU A 71 6.78 3.76 -4.65
CA LEU A 71 5.74 2.80 -5.07
C LEU A 71 5.89 2.21 -6.49
N ALA A 72 6.68 2.86 -7.35
CA ALA A 72 7.04 2.33 -8.65
C ALA A 72 8.42 2.85 -9.11
N SER A 73 9.27 3.27 -8.19
CA SER A 73 10.65 3.49 -8.58
C SER A 73 11.28 2.11 -8.75
N ILE A 74 12.22 2.00 -9.69
CA ILE A 74 12.94 0.79 -10.15
C ILE A 74 13.56 -0.07 -9.01
N TYR A 75 13.35 0.31 -7.75
CA TYR A 75 13.98 -0.14 -6.53
C TYR A 75 13.04 -0.85 -5.53
N ASP A 76 11.74 -1.00 -5.85
CA ASP A 76 10.75 -1.82 -5.11
C ASP A 76 9.96 -2.66 -6.15
N ILE A 77 10.40 -3.91 -6.36
CA ILE A 77 9.89 -4.76 -7.45
C ILE A 77 8.58 -5.48 -7.08
N ASP A 78 8.36 -5.76 -5.81
CA ASP A 78 7.21 -6.53 -5.33
C ASP A 78 6.13 -5.67 -4.65
N SER A 79 6.35 -4.36 -4.59
CA SER A 79 5.40 -3.35 -4.09
C SER A 79 5.01 -3.58 -2.62
N ASP A 80 5.93 -4.12 -1.83
CA ASP A 80 5.73 -4.34 -0.39
C ASP A 80 5.96 -3.05 0.45
N GLY A 81 6.40 -1.97 -0.20
CA GLY A 81 6.66 -0.67 0.40
C GLY A 81 8.05 -0.55 1.02
N VAL A 82 8.94 -1.51 0.75
CA VAL A 82 10.36 -1.51 1.14
C VAL A 82 11.23 -1.41 -0.11
N VAL A 83 12.29 -0.61 -0.02
CA VAL A 83 13.31 -0.58 -1.07
C VAL A 83 14.18 -1.84 -0.97
N ASP A 84 14.10 -2.72 -1.97
CA ASP A 84 14.87 -3.96 -2.07
C ASP A 84 16.39 -3.72 -1.99
N ALA A 85 16.85 -2.57 -2.51
CA ALA A 85 18.26 -2.17 -2.42
C ALA A 85 18.72 -1.96 -0.96
N ALA A 86 17.84 -1.57 -0.04
CA ALA A 86 18.17 -1.42 1.38
C ALA A 86 18.32 -2.77 2.09
N GLU A 87 17.71 -3.85 1.58
CA GLU A 87 17.88 -5.20 2.11
C GLU A 87 19.25 -5.80 1.76
N THR A 88 19.86 -5.38 0.65
CA THR A 88 21.21 -5.82 0.26
C THR A 88 22.35 -5.29 1.14
N VAL A 89 22.06 -4.35 2.05
CA VAL A 89 23.05 -3.87 3.04
C VAL A 89 23.32 -5.00 4.05
N PRO A 90 24.56 -5.54 4.16
CA PRO A 90 24.82 -6.70 5.00
C PRO A 90 24.37 -6.46 6.45
N ARG A 91 23.57 -7.39 6.98
CA ARG A 91 23.02 -7.48 8.35
C ARG A 91 24.12 -7.60 9.42
N ALA A 92 25.09 -6.69 9.46
CA ALA A 92 26.14 -6.66 10.47
C ALA A 92 25.97 -5.49 11.45
N ARG A 93 25.05 -4.56 11.18
CA ARG A 93 24.95 -3.31 11.94
C ARG A 93 23.52 -2.87 12.30
N ARG A 94 22.58 -3.81 12.45
CA ARG A 94 21.28 -3.51 13.05
C ARG A 94 21.31 -3.87 14.54
N PRO A 95 21.30 -2.90 15.47
CA PRO A 95 21.01 -3.20 16.87
C PRO A 95 19.52 -3.60 16.95
N THR A 96 19.25 -4.90 17.07
CA THR A 96 17.89 -5.42 17.20
C THR A 96 17.37 -5.16 18.62
N THR A 97 16.54 -4.14 18.79
CA THR A 97 15.65 -4.04 19.96
C THR A 97 14.48 -5.03 19.79
N SER A 98 14.46 -6.09 20.63
CA SER A 98 13.31 -6.72 21.32
C SER A 98 12.04 -7.05 20.50
N THR A 99 11.46 -8.27 20.43
CA THR A 99 11.18 -9.28 21.47
C THR A 99 10.61 -10.58 20.87
N SER A 100 11.06 -11.70 21.46
CA SER A 100 10.51 -13.07 21.60
C SER A 100 9.70 -13.75 20.49
N THR A 101 10.28 -14.81 19.92
CA THR A 101 9.71 -16.16 19.97
C THR A 101 10.86 -17.15 20.09
N GLY A 102 10.71 -18.13 20.98
CA GLY A 102 11.81 -18.83 21.63
C GLY A 102 12.77 -19.57 20.70
N ALA A 103 14.06 -19.30 20.86
CA ALA A 103 15.11 -20.22 20.46
C ALA A 103 16.34 -20.05 21.36
N LYS A 104 16.42 -20.97 22.34
CA LYS A 104 17.60 -21.40 23.10
C LYS A 104 18.34 -20.34 23.92
N ARG A 105 18.00 -20.34 25.22
CA ARG A 105 18.73 -19.66 26.30
C ARG A 105 20.24 -19.88 26.16
N ALA A 106 20.97 -18.77 26.08
CA ALA A 106 22.38 -18.72 26.40
C ALA A 106 22.61 -19.32 27.80
N ARG A 107 23.51 -20.29 27.89
CA ARG A 107 24.32 -20.45 29.09
C ARG A 107 25.76 -20.30 28.64
N SER A 108 26.30 -19.11 28.87
CA SER A 108 27.73 -18.90 29.03
C SER A 108 28.26 -20.04 29.88
N ARG A 109 29.08 -20.93 29.30
CA ARG A 109 29.97 -21.78 30.08
C ARG A 109 31.13 -20.91 30.53
N CYS A 110 30.84 -19.96 31.42
CA CYS A 110 31.77 -19.65 32.47
C CYS A 110 31.80 -20.88 33.38
N LEU A 111 32.99 -21.45 33.57
CA LEU A 111 33.32 -22.59 34.43
C LEU A 111 33.02 -23.98 33.83
N ASP A 112 34.00 -24.55 33.13
CA ASP A 112 34.35 -25.95 33.42
C ASP A 112 35.87 -26.10 33.50
N ARG A 113 36.30 -26.57 34.67
CA ARG A 113 37.67 -26.63 35.18
C ARG A 113 38.17 -28.05 34.99
N THR A 114 38.31 -28.52 33.76
CA THR A 114 39.03 -29.77 33.46
C THR A 114 39.17 -29.84 31.96
N MET A 115 40.37 -29.58 31.43
CA MET A 115 41.00 -30.14 30.20
C MET A 115 42.26 -29.31 29.91
N TRP A 116 43.12 -29.15 30.93
CA TRP A 116 44.47 -28.58 30.79
C TRP A 116 45.46 -29.73 30.77
N THR A 117 45.57 -30.46 29.66
CA THR A 117 46.74 -31.29 29.34
C THR A 117 46.80 -31.50 27.83
N GLY A 118 47.82 -30.93 27.19
CA GLY A 118 48.18 -31.31 25.82
C GLY A 118 48.27 -30.17 24.81
N TRP A 119 49.14 -29.19 25.05
CA TRP A 119 49.75 -28.42 23.96
C TRP A 119 51.24 -28.79 23.91
N PRO A 120 51.80 -29.18 22.75
CA PRO A 120 53.22 -29.52 22.65
C PRO A 120 54.08 -28.25 22.73
N SER A 121 55.10 -28.28 23.59
CA SER A 121 56.08 -27.20 23.75
C SER A 121 56.92 -27.00 22.47
N PRO A 122 57.32 -25.77 22.12
CA PRO A 122 58.30 -25.54 21.07
C PRO A 122 59.69 -26.02 21.54
N ARG A 123 60.36 -26.82 20.74
CA ARG A 123 61.78 -27.17 20.93
C ARG A 123 62.63 -25.94 20.56
N ALA A 124 63.46 -25.50 21.50
CA ALA A 124 64.57 -24.57 21.26
C ALA A 124 65.73 -25.29 20.56
#